data_AF-A0A496PWQ3-F1
#
_entry.id   AF-A0A496PWQ3-F1
#
_cell.length_a   1.000
_cell.length_b   1.000
_cell.length_c   1.000
_cell.angle_alpha   90.00
_cell.angle_beta   90.00
_cell.angle_gamma   90.00
#
_symmetry.space_group_name_H-M   'P 1'
#
loop_
_entity.id
_entity.type
_entity.pdbx_description
1 polymer ?
#
loop_
_entity_poly.entity_id
_entity_poly.type
_entity_poly.pdbx_seq_one_letter_code
_entity_poly.pdbx_strand_id
1 'polypeptide(L)'
;MILTIFEILGSLGVFLFGMKVMSEGIQKVSGNRLRGLMRTMTSNRFAGITTGVLITSLVQSSSATTVMIVSFVNAQLITLTESIGLIMGANLGTTTTFWIVSFLGFKFSLTSVALPIIGIGLPLIFVKNVKVRNTGEIFIGFG
;
A
#
# COMPACT_ATOMS: atom_id res chain seq x y z
N MET A 1 -28.13 -15.08 9.96
CA MET A 1 -27.07 -15.88 10.60
C MET A 1 -26.48 -16.91 9.64
N ILE A 2 -27.27 -17.84 9.07
CA ILE A 2 -26.77 -18.81 8.07
C ILE A 2 -26.15 -18.11 6.84
N LEU A 3 -26.83 -17.12 6.26
CA LEU A 3 -26.34 -16.40 5.06
C LEU A 3 -25.01 -15.68 5.31
N THR A 4 -24.87 -15.05 6.48
CA THR A 4 -23.64 -14.38 6.90
C THR A 4 -22.46 -15.34 7.01
N ILE A 5 -22.69 -16.58 7.47
CA ILE A 5 -21.65 -17.62 7.53
C ILE A 5 -21.22 -18.00 6.11
N PHE A 6 -22.15 -18.15 5.17
CA PHE A 6 -21.84 -18.42 3.77
C PHE A 6 -21.09 -17.26 3.09
N GLU A 7 -21.44 -16.00 3.40
CA GLU A 7 -20.71 -14.82 2.90
C GLU A 7 -19.27 -14.75 3.43
N ILE A 8 -19.07 -15.02 4.72
CA ILE A 8 -17.73 -15.05 5.32
C ILE A 8 -16.91 -16.19 4.72
N LEU A 9 -17.48 -17.40 4.59
CA LEU A 9 -16.78 -18.54 3.97
C LEU A 9 -16.47 -18.30 2.49
N GLY A 10 -17.40 -17.71 1.75
CA GLY A 10 -17.20 -17.37 0.34
C GLY A 10 -16.12 -16.31 0.14
N SER A 11 -16.19 -15.20 0.90
CA SER A 11 -15.19 -14.13 0.84
C SER A 11 -13.80 -14.61 1.29
N LEU A 12 -13.73 -15.42 2.34
CA LEU A 12 -12.49 -16.06 2.77
C LEU A 12 -11.94 -17.01 1.69
N GLY A 13 -12.79 -17.81 1.06
CA GLY A 13 -12.39 -18.71 -0.02
C GLY A 13 -11.78 -17.97 -1.22
N VAL A 14 -12.44 -16.91 -1.68
CA VAL A 14 -11.94 -16.04 -2.77
C VAL A 14 -10.62 -15.37 -2.36
N PHE A 15 -10.52 -14.91 -1.11
CA PHE A 15 -9.32 -14.29 -0.58
C PHE A 15 -8.13 -15.27 -0.53
N LEU A 16 -8.30 -16.46 0.04
CA LEU A 16 -7.27 -17.51 0.09
C LEU A 16 -6.85 -17.94 -1.32
N PHE A 17 -7.80 -18.05 -2.25
CA PHE A 17 -7.52 -18.35 -3.66
C PHE A 17 -6.69 -17.23 -4.31
N GLY A 18 -7.06 -15.96 -4.11
CA GLY A 18 -6.29 -14.80 -4.56
C GLY A 18 -4.87 -14.80 -4.03
N MET A 19 -4.67 -15.12 -2.75
CA MET A 19 -3.34 -15.27 -2.15
C MET A 19 -2.51 -16.37 -2.81
N LYS A 20 -3.14 -17.52 -3.12
CA LYS A 20 -2.47 -18.61 -3.83
C LYS A 20 -2.03 -18.19 -5.23
N VAL A 21 -2.94 -17.58 -6.00
CA VAL A 21 -2.64 -17.09 -7.36
C VAL A 21 -1.53 -16.05 -7.33
N MET A 22 -1.55 -15.13 -6.36
CA MET A 22 -0.49 -14.14 -6.20
C MET A 22 0.84 -14.79 -5.84
N SER A 23 0.86 -15.75 -4.91
CA SER A 23 2.06 -16.51 -4.53
C SER A 23 2.66 -17.23 -5.74
N GLU A 24 1.85 -17.93 -6.53
CA GLU A 24 2.29 -18.62 -7.75
C GLU A 24 2.76 -17.65 -8.83
N GLY A 25 2.06 -16.53 -9.02
CA GLY A 25 2.45 -15.47 -9.95
C GLY A 25 3.80 -14.88 -9.58
N ILE A 26 4.00 -14.56 -8.30
CA ILE A 26 5.29 -14.12 -7.78
C ILE A 26 6.34 -15.19 -8.05
N GLN A 27 6.12 -16.46 -7.70
CA GLN A 27 7.09 -17.54 -7.96
C GLN A 27 7.48 -17.65 -9.44
N LYS A 28 6.52 -17.51 -10.37
CA LYS A 28 6.78 -17.52 -11.83
C LYS A 28 7.64 -16.34 -12.28
N VAL A 29 7.47 -15.17 -11.66
CA VAL A 29 8.22 -13.94 -11.98
C VAL A 29 9.49 -13.82 -11.11
N SER A 30 9.66 -14.69 -10.12
CA SER A 30 10.78 -14.74 -9.18
C SER A 30 12.06 -15.22 -9.85
N GLY A 31 12.64 -14.37 -10.69
CA GLY A 31 14.01 -14.50 -11.16
C GLY A 31 15.02 -13.95 -10.16
N ASN A 32 16.29 -13.89 -10.57
CA ASN A 32 17.39 -13.42 -9.72
C ASN A 32 17.23 -11.95 -9.31
N ARG A 33 16.59 -11.11 -10.14
CA ARG A 33 16.33 -9.69 -9.83
C ARG A 33 15.37 -9.51 -8.67
N LEU A 34 14.24 -10.22 -8.65
CA LEU A 34 13.25 -10.09 -7.58
C LEU A 34 13.82 -10.62 -6.25
N ARG A 35 14.55 -11.74 -6.30
CA ARG A 35 15.29 -12.27 -5.13
C ARG A 35 16.33 -11.29 -4.59
N GLY A 36 17.06 -10.60 -5.49
CA GLY A 36 18.01 -9.56 -5.10
C GLY A 36 17.34 -8.37 -4.44
N LEU A 37 16.24 -7.88 -5.02
CA LEU A 37 15.45 -6.77 -4.49
C LEU A 37 14.92 -7.09 -3.08
N MET A 38 14.33 -8.28 -2.90
CA MET A 38 13.83 -8.72 -1.60
C MET A 38 14.96 -8.78 -0.56
N ARG A 39 16.13 -9.36 -0.91
CA ARG A 39 17.31 -9.38 -0.03
C ARG A 39 17.79 -7.98 0.38
N THR A 40 17.79 -7.01 -0.53
CA THR A 40 18.19 -5.64 -0.19
C THR A 40 17.16 -4.99 0.74
N MET A 41 15.88 -5.18 0.45
CA MET A 41 14.76 -4.67 1.23
C MET A 41 14.65 -5.30 2.63
N THR A 42 15.05 -6.57 2.79
CA THR A 42 15.04 -7.30 4.07
C THR A 42 16.41 -7.47 4.72
N SER A 43 17.44 -6.77 4.21
CA SER A 43 18.84 -6.99 4.59
C SER A 43 19.14 -6.86 6.09
N ASN A 44 18.37 -6.04 6.81
CA ASN A 44 18.46 -5.92 8.26
C ASN A 44 17.08 -5.58 8.86
N ARG A 45 16.95 -5.68 10.18
CA ARG A 45 15.71 -5.39 10.93
C ARG A 45 15.11 -4.01 10.61
N PHE A 46 15.93 -2.98 10.44
CA PHE A 46 15.46 -1.63 10.15
C PHE A 46 15.00 -1.51 8.69
N ALA A 47 15.75 -2.08 7.75
CA ALA A 47 15.38 -2.14 6.34
C ALA A 47 14.04 -2.87 6.14
N GLY A 48 13.82 -3.98 6.85
CA GLY A 48 12.54 -4.69 6.83
C GLY A 48 11.37 -3.83 7.33
N ILE A 49 11.55 -3.12 8.46
CA ILE A 49 10.54 -2.20 9.00
C ILE A 49 10.27 -1.06 8.02
N THR A 50 11.29 -0.38 7.51
CA THR A 50 11.12 0.73 6.57
C THR A 50 10.47 0.28 5.28
N THR A 51 10.83 -0.88 4.76
CA THR A 51 10.18 -1.48 3.58
C THR A 51 8.71 -1.76 3.87
N GLY A 52 8.39 -2.37 5.02
CA GLY A 52 7.01 -2.62 5.43
C GLY A 52 6.18 -1.34 5.54
N VAL A 53 6.76 -0.28 6.11
CA VAL A 53 6.14 1.05 6.18
C VAL A 53 5.84 1.56 4.78
N LEU A 54 6.83 1.57 3.88
CA LEU A 54 6.69 2.08 2.51
C LEU A 54 5.64 1.31 1.71
N ILE A 55 5.70 -0.02 1.74
CA ILE A 55 4.73 -0.85 1.00
C ILE A 55 3.33 -0.58 1.52
N THR A 56 3.11 -0.57 2.84
CA THR A 56 1.77 -0.34 3.39
C THR A 56 1.31 1.09 3.19
N SER A 57 2.18 2.10 3.24
CA SER A 57 1.78 3.48 2.94
C SER A 57 1.36 3.65 1.48
N LEU A 58 1.97 2.90 0.55
CA LEU A 58 1.56 2.89 -0.87
C LEU A 58 0.27 2.11 -1.11
N VAL A 59 0.15 0.93 -0.51
CA VAL A 59 -1.02 0.05 -0.65
C VAL A 59 -2.21 0.54 0.21
N GLN A 60 -1.94 1.37 1.22
CA GLN A 60 -2.87 1.88 2.24
C GLN A 60 -3.66 0.83 3.04
N SER A 61 -3.32 -0.46 2.89
CA SER A 61 -3.97 -1.57 3.58
C SER A 61 -2.91 -2.47 4.19
N SER A 62 -2.83 -2.48 5.53
CA SER A 62 -1.95 -3.39 6.28
C SER A 62 -2.36 -4.85 6.08
N SER A 63 -3.66 -5.12 5.95
CA SER A 63 -4.17 -6.47 5.70
C SER A 63 -3.69 -7.00 4.35
N ALA A 64 -3.82 -6.22 3.28
CA ALA A 64 -3.33 -6.60 1.96
C ALA A 64 -1.79 -6.74 1.93
N THR A 65 -1.07 -5.89 2.67
CA THR A 65 0.39 -5.97 2.74
C THR A 65 0.87 -7.19 3.51
N THR A 66 0.22 -7.53 4.63
CA THR A 66 0.54 -8.74 5.43
C THR A 66 0.34 -10.01 4.61
N VAL A 67 -0.75 -10.07 3.86
CA VAL A 67 -1.04 -11.14 2.89
C VAL A 67 0.07 -11.27 1.85
N MET A 68 0.52 -10.16 1.29
CA MET A 68 1.61 -10.14 0.32
C MET A 68 2.91 -10.66 0.91
N ILE A 69 3.24 -10.25 2.15
CA ILE A 69 4.41 -10.74 2.87
C ILE A 69 4.31 -12.26 3.09
N VAL A 70 3.14 -12.78 3.47
CA VAL A 70 2.91 -14.23 3.63
C VAL A 70 3.10 -14.96 2.29
N SER A 71 2.63 -14.41 1.17
CA SER A 71 2.88 -14.95 -0.16
C SER A 71 4.37 -14.94 -0.53
N PHE A 72 5.14 -13.92 -0.13
CA PHE A 72 6.59 -13.89 -0.34
C PHE A 72 7.33 -14.95 0.49
N VAL A 73 6.88 -15.22 1.72
CA VAL A 73 7.41 -16.32 2.55
C VAL A 73 7.11 -17.66 1.90
N ASN A 74 5.88 -17.87 1.43
CA ASN A 74 5.48 -19.09 0.73
C ASN A 74 6.22 -19.28 -0.60
N ALA A 75 6.61 -18.18 -1.27
CA ALA A 75 7.47 -18.17 -2.44
C ALA A 75 8.96 -18.38 -2.13
N GLN A 76 9.34 -18.55 -0.85
CA GLN A 76 10.73 -18.64 -0.38
C GLN A 76 11.60 -17.45 -0.80
N LEU A 77 10.98 -16.29 -1.03
CA LEU A 77 11.69 -15.05 -1.36
C LEU A 77 12.28 -14.38 -0.14
N ILE A 78 11.58 -14.51 0.99
CA ILE A 78 11.97 -13.99 2.30
C ILE A 78 11.72 -15.08 3.34
N THR A 79 12.49 -15.07 4.42
CA THR A 79 12.32 -15.97 5.55
C THR A 79 11.19 -15.49 6.47
N LEU A 80 10.69 -16.42 7.29
CA LEU A 80 9.70 -16.06 8.33
C LEU A 80 10.27 -15.01 9.29
N THR A 81 11.56 -15.07 9.62
CA THR A 81 12.22 -14.09 10.49
C THR A 81 12.26 -12.69 9.87
N GLU A 82 12.59 -12.58 8.58
CA GLU A 82 12.56 -11.30 7.85
C GLU A 82 11.14 -10.74 7.73
N SER A 83 10.15 -11.62 7.57
CA SER A 83 8.74 -11.24 7.46
C SER A 83 8.21 -10.50 8.70
N ILE A 84 8.75 -10.81 9.89
CA ILE A 84 8.35 -10.14 11.14
C ILE A 84 8.65 -8.66 11.07
N GLY A 85 9.84 -8.28 10.57
CA GLY A 85 10.23 -6.88 10.43
C GLY A 85 9.33 -6.13 9.44
N LEU A 86 9.01 -6.76 8.31
CA LEU A 86 8.07 -6.24 7.32
C LEU A 86 6.67 -6.05 7.88
N ILE A 87 6.15 -7.01 8.67
CA ILE A 87 4.81 -6.93 9.27
C ILE A 87 4.77 -5.82 10.33
N MET A 88 5.82 -5.69 11.16
CA MET A 88 5.91 -4.57 12.10
C MET A 88 5.92 -3.22 11.36
N GLY A 89 6.70 -3.13 10.28
CA GLY A 89 6.70 -1.98 9.39
C GLY A 89 5.32 -1.70 8.78
N ALA A 90 4.63 -2.73 8.32
CA ALA A 90 3.31 -2.61 7.73
C ALA A 90 2.29 -2.01 8.70
N ASN A 91 2.34 -2.42 9.97
CA ASN A 91 1.48 -1.86 11.02
C ASN A 91 1.82 -0.40 11.35
N LEU A 92 3.09 0.00 11.24
CA LEU A 92 3.50 1.41 11.34
C LEU A 92 3.11 2.20 10.09
N GLY A 93 3.11 1.57 8.91
CA GLY A 93 2.76 2.18 7.62
C GLY A 93 1.34 2.75 7.58
N THR A 94 0.35 2.05 8.15
CA THR A 94 -1.03 2.57 8.24
C THR A 94 -1.14 3.80 9.13
N THR A 95 -0.26 3.94 10.11
CA THR A 95 -0.20 5.15 10.97
C THR A 95 0.57 6.29 10.31
N THR A 96 1.26 6.05 9.19
CA THR A 96 2.10 7.06 8.54
C THR A 96 1.28 8.25 8.07
N THR A 97 0.04 8.06 7.60
CA THR A 97 -0.88 9.16 7.28
C THR A 97 -1.15 10.05 8.51
N PHE A 98 -1.37 9.44 9.69
CA PHE A 98 -1.59 10.19 10.93
C PHE A 98 -0.32 10.93 11.38
N TRP A 99 0.85 10.30 11.26
CA TRP A 99 2.13 10.94 11.56
C TRP A 99 2.47 12.07 10.59
N ILE A 100 2.18 11.92 9.29
CA ILE A 100 2.30 12.99 8.30
C ILE A 100 1.40 14.17 8.71
N VAL A 101 0.13 13.91 9.02
CA VAL A 101 -0.83 14.94 9.46
C VAL A 101 -0.37 15.61 10.77
N SER A 102 0.10 14.83 11.74
CA SER A 102 0.54 15.31 13.06
C SER A 102 1.85 16.10 13.00
N PHE A 103 2.84 15.62 12.23
CA PHE A 103 4.17 16.22 12.12
C PHE A 103 4.19 17.45 11.20
N LEU A 104 3.40 17.45 10.11
CA LEU A 104 3.16 18.66 9.32
C LEU A 104 2.18 19.63 10.00
N GLY A 105 1.59 19.27 11.14
CA GLY A 105 0.75 20.17 11.91
C GLY A 105 -0.57 20.53 11.21
N PHE A 106 -1.20 19.60 10.51
CA PHE A 106 -2.57 19.77 10.02
C PHE A 106 -3.55 19.63 11.20
N LYS A 107 -3.59 20.65 12.07
CA LYS A 107 -4.82 21.01 12.83
C LYS A 107 -5.87 21.68 11.93
N PHE A 108 -5.69 21.60 10.61
CA PHE A 108 -6.62 22.06 9.61
C PHE A 108 -7.52 20.89 9.25
N SER A 109 -8.84 21.08 9.40
CA SER A 109 -9.83 20.23 8.77
C SER A 109 -9.39 19.99 7.33
N LEU A 110 -9.20 18.73 6.93
CA LEU A 110 -8.73 18.38 5.58
C LEU A 110 -9.56 19.13 4.51
N THR A 111 -10.85 19.32 4.80
CA THR A 111 -11.82 20.14 4.08
C THR A 111 -11.39 21.59 3.80
N SER A 112 -10.69 22.25 4.72
CA SER A 112 -10.25 23.65 4.59
C SER A 112 -9.08 23.83 3.61
N VAL A 113 -8.33 22.76 3.34
CA VAL A 113 -7.19 22.74 2.40
C VAL A 113 -7.59 22.07 1.09
N ALA A 114 -8.45 21.05 1.17
CA ALA A 114 -9.14 20.41 0.06
C ALA A 114 -9.85 21.43 -0.86
N LEU A 115 -10.69 22.30 -0.28
CA LEU A 115 -11.50 23.25 -1.05
C LEU A 115 -10.66 24.24 -1.87
N PRO A 116 -9.60 24.89 -1.33
CA PRO A 116 -8.68 25.70 -2.13
C PRO A 116 -7.93 24.91 -3.21
N ILE A 117 -7.50 23.67 -2.91
CA ILE A 117 -6.77 22.82 -3.86
C ILE A 117 -7.68 22.43 -5.04
N ILE A 118 -8.92 22.02 -4.76
CA ILE A 118 -9.94 21.76 -5.79
C ILE A 118 -10.27 23.05 -6.54
N GLY A 119 -10.40 24.17 -5.84
CA GLY A 119 -10.69 25.49 -6.42
C GLY A 119 -9.63 25.98 -7.40
N ILE A 120 -8.36 25.65 -7.19
CA ILE A 120 -7.24 25.92 -8.12
C ILE A 120 -7.17 24.84 -9.21
N GLY A 121 -7.43 23.58 -8.88
CA GLY A 121 -7.42 22.46 -9.82
C GLY A 121 -8.50 22.55 -10.90
N LEU A 122 -9.70 23.03 -10.55
CA LEU A 122 -10.86 23.13 -11.46
C LEU A 122 -10.61 24.01 -12.69
N PRO A 123 -10.13 25.27 -12.59
CA PRO A 123 -9.85 26.10 -13.77
C PRO A 123 -8.71 25.54 -14.64
N LEU A 124 -7.76 24.81 -14.05
CA LEU A 124 -6.63 24.22 -14.79
C LEU A 124 -7.06 23.10 -15.74
N ILE A 125 -8.17 22.41 -15.47
CA ILE A 125 -8.71 21.35 -16.35
C ILE A 125 -9.26 21.92 -17.67
N PHE A 126 -9.76 23.15 -17.66
CA PHE A 126 -10.33 23.80 -18.85
C PHE A 126 -9.27 24.38 -19.80
N VAL A 127 -7.98 24.30 -19.44
CA VAL A 127 -6.87 24.78 -20.27
C VAL A 127 -6.56 23.77 -21.39
N LYS A 128 -6.43 24.26 -22.64
CA LYS A 128 -6.10 23.42 -23.82
C LYS A 128 -4.75 22.68 -23.73
N ASN A 129 -3.85 23.10 -22.83
CA ASN A 129 -2.53 22.51 -22.68
C ASN A 129 -2.60 21.24 -21.81
N VAL A 130 -2.25 20.09 -22.40
CA VAL A 130 -2.31 18.76 -21.78
C VAL A 130 -1.52 18.68 -20.47
N LYS A 131 -0.35 19.33 -20.38
CA LYS A 131 0.44 19.30 -19.14
C LYS A 131 -0.27 20.01 -18.00
N VAL A 132 -0.88 21.17 -18.28
CA VAL A 132 -1.58 21.99 -17.30
C VAL A 132 -2.87 21.31 -16.84
N ARG A 133 -3.59 20.69 -17.77
CA ARG A 133 -4.77 19.87 -17.47
C ARG A 133 -4.45 18.69 -16.55
N ASN A 134 -3.39 17.92 -16.84
CA ASN A 134 -2.98 16.79 -16.00
C ASN A 134 -2.59 17.26 -14.59
N THR A 135 -1.93 18.41 -14.46
CA THR A 135 -1.64 19.01 -13.16
C THR A 135 -2.92 19.41 -12.42
N GLY A 136 -3.93 19.94 -13.11
CA GLY A 136 -5.25 20.23 -12.55
C GLY A 136 -5.97 18.97 -12.04
N GLU A 137 -5.93 17.88 -12.80
CA GLU A 137 -6.50 16.59 -12.41
C GLU A 137 -5.80 16.01 -11.17
N ILE A 138 -4.47 16.17 -11.06
CA ILE A 138 -3.70 15.80 -9.86
C ILE A 138 -4.15 16.61 -8.65
N PHE A 139 -4.32 17.93 -8.79
CA PHE A 139 -4.79 18.77 -7.69
C PHE A 139 -6.20 18.38 -7.24
N ILE A 140 -7.14 18.14 -8.14
CA ILE A 140 -8.49 17.68 -7.76
C ILE A 140 -8.46 16.28 -7.12
N GLY A 141 -7.61 15.37 -7.61
CA GLY A 141 -7.50 14.03 -7.01
C GLY A 141 -6.86 14.01 -5.62
N PHE A 142 -6.05 15.02 -5.30
CA PHE A 142 -5.44 15.19 -3.97
C PHE A 142 -6.30 15.97 -2.98
N GLY A 143 -7.18 16.86 -3.48
CA GLY A 143 -8.08 17.69 -2.68
C GLY A 143 -9.29 16.93 -2.16
#